data_AF-A0A7X3JUE7-F1
#
_entry.id   AF-A0A7X3JUE7-F1
#
_cell.length_a   1.000
_cell.length_b   1.000
_cell.length_c   1.000
_cell.angle_alpha   90.00
_cell.angle_beta   90.00
_cell.angle_gamma   90.00
#
_symmetry.space_group_name_H-M   'P 1'
#
loop_
_entity.id
_entity.type
_entity.pdbx_description
1 polymer ?
#
loop_
_entity_poly.entity_id
_entity_poly.type
_entity_poly.pdbx_seq_one_letter_code
_entity_poly.pdbx_strand_id
1 'polypeptide(L)' 'DQWLGELTDKQREVVVRRFGLRGHESSTLEDVGLEIGLTRERVRQIQVEGLKRLREILEKNGLSSESLFQ' A
#
# COMPACT_ATOMS: atom_id res chain seq x y z
N ASP A 1 6.16 5.15 -9.81
CA ASP A 1 6.98 5.05 -8.59
C ASP A 1 6.92 6.24 -7.64
N GLN A 2 6.61 7.45 -8.10
CA GLN A 2 6.72 8.67 -7.29
C GLN A 2 5.89 8.64 -6.00
N TRP A 3 4.62 8.22 -6.04
CA TRP A 3 3.73 8.26 -4.86
C TRP A 3 3.98 7.14 -3.84
N LEU A 4 4.43 5.96 -4.29
CA LEU A 4 4.85 4.89 -3.36
C LEU A 4 6.08 5.31 -2.54
N GLY A 5 6.90 6.23 -3.06
CA GLY A 5 8.03 6.82 -2.35
C GLY A 5 7.62 7.74 -1.18
N GLU A 6 6.39 8.25 -1.17
CA GLU A 6 5.88 9.11 -0.08
C GLU A 6 5.25 8.33 1.08
N LEU A 7 5.14 7.01 0.96
CA LEU A 7 4.77 6.12 2.05
C LEU A 7 5.96 5.85 2.97
N THR A 8 5.68 5.60 4.24
CA THR A 8 6.70 5.03 5.14
C THR A 8 7.18 3.68 4.63
N ASP A 9 8.39 3.26 4.99
CA ASP A 9 8.95 1.99 4.51
C ASP A 9 8.03 0.79 4.79
N LYS A 10 7.41 0.76 5.99
CA LYS A 10 6.46 -0.31 6.36
C LYS A 10 5.17 -0.27 5.53
N GLN A 11 4.61 0.92 5.28
CA GLN A 11 3.41 1.06 4.45
C GLN A 11 3.72 0.67 3.01
N ARG A 12 4.84 1.13 2.45
CA ARG A 12 5.28 0.79 1.10
C ARG A 12 5.46 -0.72 0.97
N GLU A 13 6.16 -1.35 1.91
CA GLU A 13 6.41 -2.79 1.90
C GLU A 13 5.10 -3.59 1.91
N VAL A 14 4.19 -3.27 2.83
CA VAL A 14 2.89 -3.95 2.93
C VAL A 14 2.07 -3.74 1.66
N VAL A 15 1.99 -2.52 1.13
CA VAL A 15 1.23 -2.23 -0.09
C VAL A 15 1.84 -2.96 -1.30
N VAL A 16 3.17 -2.94 -1.46
CA VAL A 16 3.85 -3.59 -2.59
C VAL A 16 3.60 -5.10 -2.59
N ARG A 17 3.78 -5.78 -1.45
CA ARG A 17 3.54 -7.23 -1.35
C ARG A 17 2.06 -7.59 -1.47
N ARG A 18 1.15 -6.85 -0.83
CA ARG A 18 -0.28 -7.17 -0.83
C ARG A 18 -0.92 -7.03 -2.21
N PHE A 19 -0.44 -6.10 -3.03
CA PHE A 19 -1.00 -5.81 -4.35
C PHE A 19 -0.12 -6.29 -5.50
N GLY A 20 0.95 -7.05 -5.23
CA GLY A 20 1.82 -7.61 -6.27
C GLY A 20 2.49 -6.53 -7.14
N LEU A 21 2.91 -5.42 -6.52
CA LEU A 21 3.56 -4.33 -7.24
C LEU A 21 5.06 -4.59 -7.38
N ARG A 22 5.73 -3.89 -8.29
CA ARG A 22 7.20 -3.98 -8.49
C ARG A 22 7.72 -5.41 -8.76
N GLY A 23 6.91 -6.24 -9.41
CA GLY A 23 7.27 -7.61 -9.74
C GLY A 23 7.11 -8.61 -8.60
N HIS A 24 6.53 -8.21 -7.46
CA HIS A 24 6.09 -9.14 -6.43
C HIS A 24 4.79 -9.83 -6.85
N GLU A 25 4.58 -11.06 -6.38
CA GLU A 25 3.24 -11.66 -6.41
C GLU A 25 2.38 -11.09 -5.27
N SER A 26 1.06 -11.09 -5.44
CA SER A 26 0.15 -10.64 -4.39
C SER A 26 0.13 -11.66 -3.24
N SER A 27 0.56 -11.25 -2.05
CA SER A 27 0.58 -12.09 -0.84
C SER A 27 -0.62 -11.82 0.06
N THR A 28 -1.00 -12.76 0.94
CA THR A 28 -2.08 -12.53 1.91
C THR A 28 -1.65 -11.61 3.07
N LEU A 29 -2.59 -11.10 3.88
CA LEU A 29 -2.24 -10.35 5.10
C LEU A 29 -1.46 -11.20 6.10
N GLU A 30 -1.71 -12.51 6.10
CA GLU A 30 -1.07 -13.47 6.99
C GLU A 30 0.36 -13.74 6.53
N ASP A 31 0.57 -14.02 5.24
CA ASP A 31 1.91 -14.25 4.66
C ASP A 31 2.82 -13.05 4.89
N VAL A 32 2.33 -11.85 4.56
CA VAL A 32 3.09 -10.61 4.78
C VAL A 32 3.42 -10.42 6.26
N GLY A 33 2.49 -10.77 7.16
CA GLY A 33 2.69 -10.70 8.60
C GLY A 33 3.79 -11.65 9.08
N LEU A 34 3.78 -12.88 8.59
CA LEU A 34 4.81 -13.88 8.90
C LEU A 34 6.19 -13.42 8.44
N GLU A 35 6.30 -12.85 7.24
CA GLU A 35 7.58 -12.43 6.65
C GLU A 35 8.20 -11.21 7.36
N ILE A 36 7.38 -10.28 7.85
CA ILE A 36 7.87 -9.04 8.49
C ILE A 36 7.74 -9.04 10.02
N GLY A 37 7.37 -10.19 10.61
CA GLY A 37 7.27 -10.38 12.06
C GLY A 37 6.13 -9.58 12.71
N LEU A 38 5.00 -9.42 12.02
CA LEU A 38 3.83 -8.69 12.49
C LEU A 38 2.58 -9.57 12.49
N THR A 39 1.62 -9.25 13.36
CA THR A 39 0.33 -9.91 13.34
C THR A 39 -0.47 -9.53 12.09
N ARG A 40 -1.33 -10.44 11.61
CA ARG A 40 -2.25 -10.19 10.50
C ARG A 40 -3.03 -8.88 10.65
N GLU A 41 -3.51 -8.59 11.85
CA GLU A 41 -4.25 -7.35 12.12
C GLU A 41 -3.34 -6.12 12.03
N ARG A 42 -2.08 -6.21 12.48
CA ARG A 42 -1.14 -5.10 12.33
C ARG A 42 -0.82 -4.82 10.87
N VAL A 43 -0.68 -5.86 10.05
CA VAL A 43 -0.53 -5.71 8.59
C VAL A 43 -1.77 -5.05 7.98
N ARG A 44 -2.98 -5.45 8.42
CA ARG A 44 -4.25 -4.84 7.95
C ARG A 44 -4.29 -3.34 8.25
N GLN A 45 -3.92 -2.95 9.46
CA GLN A 45 -3.85 -1.54 9.87
C GLN A 45 -2.89 -0.75 8.99
N ILE A 46 -1.65 -1.27 8.81
CA ILE A 46 -0.64 -0.63 7.96
C ILE A 46 -1.12 -0.51 6.50
N GLN A 47 -1.79 -1.54 5.99
CA GLN A 47 -2.37 -1.51 4.64
C GLN A 47 -3.40 -0.37 4.50
N VAL A 48 -4.34 -0.27 5.44
CA VAL A 48 -5.38 0.77 5.41
C VAL A 48 -4.78 2.17 5.53
N GLU A 49 -3.82 2.36 6.44
CA GLU A 49 -3.08 3.63 6.59
C GLU A 49 -2.32 4.01 5.31
N GLY A 50 -1.65 3.04 4.69
CA GLY A 50 -0.92 3.24 3.43
C GLY A 50 -1.85 3.62 2.28
N LEU A 51 -2.99 2.94 2.14
CA LEU A 51 -3.99 3.26 1.11
C LEU A 51 -4.61 4.64 1.32
N LYS A 52 -4.93 5.00 2.57
CA LYS A 52 -5.43 6.33 2.91
C LYS A 52 -4.42 7.41 2.52
N ARG A 53 -3.14 7.20 2.85
CA ARG A 53 -2.08 8.14 2.49
C ARG A 53 -1.89 8.26 0.98
N LEU A 54 -1.94 7.15 0.23
CA LEU A 54 -1.89 7.18 -1.23
C LEU A 54 -3.04 7.99 -1.82
N ARG A 55 -4.26 7.82 -1.29
CA ARG A 55 -5.42 8.63 -1.71
C ARG A 55 -5.19 10.12 -1.48
N GLU A 56 -4.70 10.52 -0.31
CA GLU A 56 -4.39 11.92 0.00
C GLU A 56 -3.33 12.50 -0.96
N ILE A 57 -2.32 11.71 -1.32
CA ILE A 57 -1.29 12.12 -2.29
C ILE A 57 -1.90 12.30 -3.68
N LEU A 58 -2.72 11.36 -4.14
CA LEU A 58 -3.39 11.45 -5.45
C LEU A 58 -4.29 12.69 -5.55
N GLU A 59 -5.13 12.91 -4.53
CA GLU A 59 -6.02 14.08 -4.47
C GLU A 59 -5.23 15.38 -4.48
N LYS A 60 -4.12 15.47 -3.72
CA LYS A 60 -3.24 16.65 -3.71
C LYS A 60 -2.60 16.93 -5.07
N ASN A 61 -2.32 15.89 -5.86
CA ASN A 61 -1.75 16.01 -7.20
C ASN A 61 -2.82 16.21 -8.29
N GLY A 62 -4.08 16.46 -7.91
CA GLY A 62 -5.18 16.71 -8.84
C GLY A 62 -5.69 15.45 -9.56
N LEU A 63 -5.24 14.27 -9.13
CA LEU A 63 -5.71 12.99 -9.65
C LEU A 63 -6.82 12.49 -8.76
N SER A 64 -8.07 12.77 -9.15
CA SER A 64 -9.22 12.18 -8.49
C SER A 64 -9.41 10.74 -8.96
N SER A 65 -10.16 9.94 -8.20
CA SER A 65 -10.55 8.60 -8.62
C SER A 65 -11.31 8.61 -9.94
N GLU A 66 -12.10 9.66 -10.22
CA GLU A 66 -12.82 9.81 -11.50
C GLU A 66 -11.86 9.97 -12.68
N SER A 67 -10.73 10.66 -12.50
CA SER A 67 -9.73 10.84 -13.55
C SER A 67 -8.94 9.58 -13.89
N LEU A 68 -8.99 8.53 -13.06
CA LEU A 68 -8.29 7.26 -13.29
C LEU A 68 -9.11 6.26 -14.11
N PHE A 69 -10.43 6.47 -14.22
CA PHE A 69 -11.36 5.58 -14.92
C PHE A 69 -12.00 6.21 -16.17
N GLN A 70 -11.63 7.45 -16.52
CA GLN A 70 -11.90 8.06 -17.83
C GLN A 70 -10.78 7.73 -18.81
#